data_AF-A0A7C7N024-F1
#
_entry.id   AF-A0A7C7N024-F1
#
_cell.length_a   1.000
_cell.length_b   1.000
_cell.length_c   1.000
_cell.angle_alpha   90.00
_cell.angle_beta   90.00
_cell.angle_gamma   90.00
#
_symmetry.space_group_name_H-M   'P 1'
#
loop_
_entity.id
_entity.type
_entity.pdbx_description
1 polymer ?
#
loop_
_entity_poly.entity_id
_entity_poly.type
_entity_poly.pdbx_seq_one_letter_code
_entity_poly.pdbx_strand_id
1 'polypeptide(L)'
;MGNNLKSGLGYLIPLGAVVGFVFAILTGNYLLSIMFPLAGILTWFLYMIIMQITVPDIIGNIIIGFGGLLTVGIFLVYGIETNIFGGFELSGEGTVFAFLVLFFSVLTGMLFNRDGSARDDLLTGREKELIDKAIESSKDEENPKVIVIKQEQQPQKEKDNQQEERTPYYAYPPGYDYYDDYYEDEYEDEEDEEE
;
A
#
# COMPACT_ATOMS: atom_id res chain seq x y z
N MET A 1 -20.37 6.92 18.67
CA MET A 1 -19.38 6.96 19.77
C MET A 1 -18.82 5.58 20.13
N GLY A 2 -19.59 4.48 20.13
CA GLY A 2 -19.09 3.14 20.48
C GLY A 2 -18.02 2.53 19.56
N ASN A 3 -18.02 2.88 18.27
CA ASN A 3 -17.06 2.33 17.30
C ASN A 3 -15.61 2.77 17.56
N ASN A 4 -15.42 3.96 18.12
CA ASN A 4 -14.08 4.51 18.42
C ASN A 4 -13.41 3.76 19.58
N LEU A 5 -14.19 3.31 20.56
CA LEU A 5 -13.68 2.54 21.70
C LEU A 5 -13.31 1.11 21.28
N LYS A 6 -14.12 0.49 20.41
CA LYS A 6 -13.88 -0.85 19.86
C LYS A 6 -12.65 -0.87 18.93
N SER A 7 -12.48 0.18 18.11
CA SER A 7 -11.29 0.37 17.29
C SER A 7 -10.03 0.67 18.12
N GLY A 8 -10.15 1.55 19.13
CA GLY A 8 -9.06 1.90 20.04
C GLY A 8 -8.51 0.70 20.82
N LEU A 9 -9.38 -0.20 21.28
CA LEU A 9 -8.97 -1.43 21.98
C LEU A 9 -8.22 -2.41 21.05
N GLY A 10 -8.54 -2.40 19.75
CA GLY A 10 -7.88 -3.24 18.76
C GLY A 10 -6.38 -2.95 18.61
N TYR A 11 -5.92 -1.73 18.88
CA TYR A 11 -4.50 -1.36 18.80
C TYR A 11 -3.65 -1.89 19.96
N LEU A 12 -4.26 -2.40 21.03
CA LEU A 12 -3.50 -3.04 22.12
C LEU A 12 -2.82 -4.33 21.66
N ILE A 13 -3.41 -5.05 20.71
CA ILE A 13 -2.85 -6.29 20.15
C ILE A 13 -1.53 -6.01 19.42
N PRO A 14 -1.47 -5.11 18.40
CA PRO A 14 -0.22 -4.82 17.74
C PRO A 14 0.80 -4.17 18.68
N LEU A 15 0.36 -3.32 19.62
CA LEU A 15 1.25 -2.75 20.64
C LEU A 15 1.91 -3.85 21.50
N GLY A 16 1.11 -4.82 21.96
CA GLY A 16 1.62 -5.97 22.72
C GLY A 16 2.62 -6.80 21.93
N ALA A 17 2.43 -6.95 20.63
CA ALA A 17 3.38 -7.63 19.74
C ALA A 17 4.72 -6.88 19.63
N VAL A 18 4.70 -5.54 19.55
CA VAL A 18 5.93 -4.72 19.57
C VAL A 18 6.66 -4.89 20.90
N VAL A 19 5.95 -4.89 22.03
CA VAL A 19 6.56 -5.13 23.35
C VAL A 19 7.18 -6.53 23.42
N GLY A 20 6.47 -7.55 22.95
CA GLY A 20 6.97 -8.93 22.88
C GLY A 20 8.22 -9.06 22.00
N PHE A 21 8.24 -8.36 20.86
CA PHE A 21 9.41 -8.29 19.97
C PHE A 21 10.65 -7.73 20.69
N VAL A 22 10.50 -6.58 21.36
CA VAL A 22 11.62 -5.97 22.11
C VAL A 22 12.10 -6.91 23.21
N PHE A 23 11.18 -7.55 23.94
CA PHE A 23 11.51 -8.54 24.96
C PHE A 23 12.28 -9.75 24.39
N ALA A 24 11.89 -10.24 23.21
CA ALA A 24 12.56 -11.35 22.54
C ALA A 24 14.01 -11.00 22.15
N ILE A 25 14.25 -9.79 21.65
CA ILE A 25 15.61 -9.31 21.35
C ILE A 25 16.44 -9.21 22.63
N LEU A 26 15.90 -8.62 23.69
CA LEU A 26 16.61 -8.43 24.96
C LEU A 26 17.00 -9.75 25.64
N THR A 27 16.19 -10.80 25.46
CA THR A 27 16.47 -12.14 25.98
C THR A 27 17.38 -12.97 25.07
N GLY A 28 17.79 -12.43 23.92
CA GLY A 28 18.61 -13.12 22.93
C GLY A 28 17.88 -14.24 22.18
N ASN A 29 16.55 -14.34 22.31
CA ASN A 29 15.76 -15.30 21.57
C ASN A 29 15.27 -14.69 20.26
N TYR A 30 16.14 -14.72 19.26
CA TYR A 30 15.87 -14.10 17.96
C TYR A 30 14.73 -14.79 17.20
N LEU A 31 14.49 -16.10 17.41
CA LEU A 31 13.36 -16.79 16.79
C LEU A 31 12.02 -16.20 17.28
N LEU A 32 11.91 -15.89 18.57
CA LEU A 32 10.73 -15.21 19.12
C LEU A 32 10.55 -13.79 18.56
N SER A 33 11.63 -13.13 18.14
CA SER A 33 11.55 -11.81 17.50
C SER A 33 10.86 -11.86 16.12
N ILE A 34 10.77 -13.03 15.48
CA ILE A 34 9.94 -13.20 14.27
C ILE A 34 8.50 -13.56 14.66
N MET A 35 8.36 -14.45 15.65
CA MET A 35 7.06 -14.98 16.06
C MET A 35 6.13 -13.92 16.65
N PHE A 36 6.63 -12.98 17.46
CA PHE A 36 5.79 -11.95 18.08
C PHE A 36 5.16 -10.99 17.05
N PRO A 37 5.92 -10.37 16.13
CA PRO A 37 5.33 -9.56 15.06
C PRO A 37 4.37 -10.37 14.18
N LEU A 38 4.75 -11.60 13.78
CA LEU A 38 3.93 -12.45 12.92
C LEU A 38 2.59 -12.81 13.58
N ALA A 39 2.62 -13.30 14.82
CA ALA A 39 1.41 -13.63 15.58
C ALA A 39 0.59 -12.37 15.90
N GLY A 40 1.26 -11.24 16.19
CA GLY A 40 0.63 -9.97 16.48
C GLY A 40 -0.21 -9.44 15.33
N ILE A 41 0.37 -9.35 14.14
CA ILE A 41 -0.35 -8.83 12.97
C ILE A 41 -1.48 -9.78 12.55
N LEU A 42 -1.25 -11.10 12.60
CA LEU A 42 -2.28 -12.09 12.29
C LEU A 42 -3.45 -12.02 13.28
N THR A 43 -3.16 -11.98 14.58
CA THR A 43 -4.19 -11.87 15.62
C THR A 43 -4.95 -10.56 15.50
N TRP A 44 -4.27 -9.47 15.14
CA TRP A 44 -4.90 -8.18 14.93
C TRP A 44 -5.83 -8.18 13.71
N PHE A 45 -5.41 -8.75 12.58
CA PHE A 45 -6.29 -8.92 11.41
C PHE A 45 -7.50 -9.80 11.73
N LEU A 46 -7.28 -10.91 12.43
CA LEU A 46 -8.36 -11.79 12.86
C LEU A 46 -9.35 -11.05 13.79
N TYR A 47 -8.83 -10.25 14.73
CA TYR A 47 -9.65 -9.41 15.60
C TYR A 47 -10.52 -8.44 14.80
N MET A 48 -9.95 -7.76 13.80
CA MET A 48 -10.71 -6.83 12.96
C MET A 48 -11.84 -7.53 12.18
N ILE A 49 -11.56 -8.72 11.62
CA ILE A 49 -12.55 -9.53 10.91
C ILE A 49 -13.69 -9.94 11.84
N ILE A 50 -13.37 -10.53 13.00
CA ILE A 50 -14.37 -11.00 13.98
C ILE A 50 -15.22 -9.84 14.49
N MET A 51 -14.57 -8.71 14.75
CA MET A 51 -15.24 -7.54 15.31
C MET A 51 -15.91 -6.66 14.26
N GLN A 52 -15.83 -7.01 12.98
CA GLN A 52 -16.35 -6.26 11.82
C GLN A 52 -15.96 -4.78 11.90
N ILE A 53 -14.70 -4.52 12.25
CA ILE A 53 -14.16 -3.16 12.37
C ILE A 53 -13.81 -2.67 10.96
N THR A 54 -14.24 -1.46 10.62
CA THR A 54 -13.82 -0.80 9.38
C THR A 54 -12.30 -0.70 9.36
N VAL A 55 -11.70 -1.08 8.23
CA VAL A 55 -10.25 -1.01 8.05
C VAL A 55 -9.77 0.41 8.37
N PRO A 56 -8.80 0.57 9.29
CA PRO A 56 -8.33 1.90 9.67
C PRO A 56 -7.47 2.51 8.55
N ASP A 57 -7.54 3.83 8.41
CA ASP A 57 -6.79 4.58 7.38
C ASP A 57 -5.26 4.46 7.54
N ILE A 58 -4.79 4.01 8.71
CA ILE A 58 -3.38 3.77 9.02
C ILE A 58 -2.94 2.32 8.77
N ILE A 59 -3.76 1.47 8.15
CA ILE A 59 -3.45 0.05 7.94
C ILE A 59 -2.14 -0.15 7.16
N GLY A 60 -1.87 0.67 6.15
CA GLY A 60 -0.64 0.57 5.37
C GLY A 60 0.59 0.90 6.22
N ASN A 61 0.53 1.94 7.06
CA ASN A 61 1.60 2.26 8.03
C ASN A 61 1.86 1.10 9.00
N ILE A 62 0.81 0.40 9.43
CA ILE A 62 0.95 -0.76 10.33
C ILE A 62 1.61 -1.92 9.60
N ILE A 63 1.26 -2.19 8.33
CA ILE A 63 1.92 -3.21 7.51
C ILE A 63 3.41 -2.91 7.34
N ILE A 64 3.77 -1.65 7.08
CA ILE A 64 5.17 -1.20 6.98
C ILE A 64 5.90 -1.42 8.31
N GLY A 65 5.29 -1.00 9.43
CA GLY A 65 5.87 -1.16 10.76
C GLY A 65 6.11 -2.64 11.12
N PHE A 66 5.14 -3.51 10.86
CA PHE A 66 5.25 -4.94 11.15
C PHE A 66 6.23 -5.65 10.22
N GLY A 67 6.27 -5.31 8.94
CA GLY A 67 7.30 -5.90 8.08
C GLY A 67 8.70 -5.40 8.40
N GLY A 68 8.85 -4.15 8.85
CA GLY A 68 10.13 -3.67 9.40
C GLY A 68 10.58 -4.48 10.61
N LEU A 69 9.68 -4.79 11.54
CA LEU A 69 9.96 -5.67 12.69
C LEU A 69 10.36 -7.08 12.22
N LEU A 70 9.64 -7.66 11.26
CA LEU A 70 9.96 -8.97 10.69
C LEU A 70 11.33 -8.96 10.00
N THR A 71 11.67 -7.94 9.23
CA THR A 71 12.99 -7.80 8.60
C THR A 71 14.10 -7.80 9.63
N VAL A 72 13.96 -7.02 10.72
CA VAL A 72 14.95 -7.02 11.80
C VAL A 72 15.05 -8.40 12.44
N GLY A 73 13.91 -9.05 12.74
CA GLY A 73 13.92 -10.38 13.35
C GLY A 73 14.56 -11.44 12.46
N ILE A 74 14.22 -11.46 11.18
CA ILE A 74 14.78 -12.39 10.18
C ILE A 74 16.28 -12.14 10.01
N PHE A 75 16.70 -10.87 9.95
CA PHE A 75 18.11 -10.52 9.85
C PHE A 75 18.91 -10.97 11.08
N LEU A 76 18.34 -10.86 12.29
CA LEU A 76 19.00 -11.34 13.51
C LEU A 76 19.10 -12.87 13.57
N VAL A 77 18.13 -13.60 13.03
CA VAL A 77 18.13 -15.08 13.03
C VAL A 77 19.01 -15.64 11.92
N TYR A 78 18.92 -15.10 10.71
CA TYR A 78 19.51 -15.70 9.51
C TYR A 78 20.57 -14.81 8.83
N GLY A 79 20.58 -13.51 9.10
CA GLY A 79 21.52 -12.57 8.46
C GLY A 79 22.90 -12.55 9.12
N ILE A 80 23.05 -13.11 10.32
CA ILE A 80 24.31 -13.12 11.07
C ILE A 80 24.78 -14.57 11.23
N GLU A 81 25.93 -14.88 10.66
CA GLU A 81 26.64 -16.13 10.86
C GLU A 81 27.84 -15.91 11.79
N THR A 82 28.17 -16.95 12.56
CA THR A 82 29.39 -16.96 13.39
C THR A 82 30.50 -17.67 12.64
N ASN A 83 31.56 -16.94 12.34
CA ASN A 83 32.77 -17.52 11.77
C ASN A 83 33.44 -18.45 12.81
N ILE A 84 34.17 -19.47 12.36
CA ILE A 84 34.94 -20.41 13.18
C ILE A 84 35.97 -19.74 14.10
N PHE A 85 36.35 -18.49 13.82
CA PHE A 85 37.21 -17.65 14.68
C PHE A 85 36.44 -16.76 15.67
N GLY A 86 35.11 -16.93 15.77
CA GLY A 86 34.25 -16.15 16.67
C GLY A 86 33.91 -14.74 16.17
N GLY A 87 34.22 -14.42 14.91
CA GLY A 87 33.78 -13.18 14.26
C GLY A 87 32.35 -13.27 13.74
N PHE A 88 31.68 -12.13 13.59
CA PHE A 88 30.38 -12.06 12.91
C PHE A 88 30.60 -11.87 11.41
N GLU A 89 29.98 -12.75 10.63
CA GLU A 89 29.96 -12.68 9.18
C GLU A 89 28.51 -12.52 8.71
N LEU A 90 28.30 -11.76 7.64
CA LEU A 90 26.95 -11.56 7.12
C LEU A 90 26.60 -12.70 6.17
N SER A 91 25.51 -13.40 6.47
CA SER A 91 24.95 -14.38 5.54
C SER A 91 24.30 -13.64 4.39
N GLY A 92 24.83 -13.81 3.17
CA GLY A 92 24.25 -13.20 1.97
C GLY A 92 22.81 -13.64 1.74
N GLU A 93 22.51 -14.92 1.98
CA GLU A 93 21.18 -15.50 1.80
C GLU A 93 20.16 -14.93 2.79
N GLY A 94 20.47 -14.97 4.09
CA GLY A 94 19.58 -14.45 5.12
C GLY A 94 19.36 -12.94 5.02
N THR A 95 20.40 -12.20 4.60
CA THR A 95 20.32 -10.76 4.37
C THR A 95 19.40 -10.43 3.20
N VAL A 96 19.56 -11.11 2.05
CA VAL A 96 18.68 -10.92 0.88
C VAL A 96 17.24 -11.26 1.22
N PHE A 97 17.00 -12.35 1.94
CA PHE A 97 15.65 -12.73 2.37
C PHE A 97 15.01 -11.67 3.28
N ALA A 98 15.76 -11.10 4.23
CA ALA A 98 15.27 -10.02 5.08
C ALA A 98 14.90 -8.75 4.27
N PHE A 99 15.69 -8.41 3.26
CA PHE A 99 15.41 -7.30 2.34
C PHE A 99 14.20 -7.55 1.45
N LEU A 100 13.98 -8.79 0.99
CA LEU A 100 12.77 -9.14 0.24
C LEU A 100 11.52 -8.91 1.09
N VAL A 101 11.54 -9.34 2.35
CA VAL A 101 10.43 -9.10 3.29
C VAL A 101 10.20 -7.60 3.49
N LEU A 102 11.27 -6.81 3.62
CA LEU A 102 11.17 -5.35 3.74
C LEU A 102 10.55 -4.73 2.49
N PHE A 103 11.03 -5.13 1.32
CA PHE A 103 10.57 -4.63 0.04
C PHE A 103 9.07 -4.87 -0.16
N PHE A 104 8.63 -6.12 0.03
CA PHE A 104 7.21 -6.46 -0.09
C PHE A 104 6.35 -5.77 0.96
N SER A 105 6.81 -5.67 2.21
CA SER A 105 6.08 -4.95 3.26
C SER A 105 5.90 -3.47 2.91
N VAL A 106 6.97 -2.79 2.47
CA VAL A 106 6.92 -1.38 2.09
C VAL A 106 6.02 -1.18 0.88
N LEU A 107 6.16 -2.01 -0.16
CA LEU A 107 5.35 -1.92 -1.36
C LEU A 107 3.85 -2.15 -1.06
N THR A 108 3.54 -3.22 -0.34
CA THR A 108 2.16 -3.54 0.06
C THR A 108 1.60 -2.46 0.98
N GLY A 109 2.36 -1.98 1.96
CA GLY A 109 1.89 -0.93 2.86
C GLY A 109 1.66 0.41 2.15
N MET A 110 2.53 0.79 1.19
CA MET A 110 2.29 1.95 0.34
C MET A 110 1.03 1.80 -0.52
N LEU A 111 0.77 0.60 -1.05
CA LEU A 111 -0.44 0.31 -1.82
C LEU A 111 -1.71 0.55 -1.00
N PHE A 112 -1.74 0.09 0.25
CA PHE A 112 -2.88 0.30 1.16
C PHE A 112 -3.02 1.75 1.65
N ASN A 113 -1.93 2.51 1.72
CA ASN A 113 -1.99 3.94 2.10
C ASN A 113 -2.52 4.84 0.97
N ARG A 114 -2.59 4.35 -0.28
CA ARG A 114 -2.98 5.16 -1.45
C ARG A 114 -4.44 5.59 -1.44
N ASP A 115 -5.32 4.84 -0.77
CA ASP A 115 -6.75 5.11 -0.77
C ASP A 115 -7.18 6.24 0.19
N GLY A 116 -6.35 6.56 1.19
CA GLY A 116 -6.61 7.64 2.15
C GLY A 116 -6.16 9.03 1.68
N SER A 117 -5.05 9.12 0.94
CA SER A 117 -4.48 10.41 0.50
C SER A 117 -5.20 11.03 -0.70
N ALA A 118 -5.78 10.22 -1.58
CA ALA A 118 -6.46 10.71 -2.78
C ALA A 118 -7.83 11.34 -2.50
N ARG A 119 -8.40 11.15 -1.29
CA ARG A 119 -9.73 11.67 -0.94
C ARG A 119 -9.72 13.02 -0.21
N ASP A 120 -8.63 13.37 0.46
CA ASP A 120 -8.57 14.55 1.33
C ASP A 120 -8.08 15.85 0.66
N ASP A 121 -7.57 15.74 -0.58
CA ASP A 121 -6.96 16.85 -1.33
C ASP A 121 -7.86 17.40 -2.45
N LEU A 122 -9.17 17.18 -2.36
CA LEU A 122 -10.15 17.81 -3.26
C LEU A 122 -10.45 19.27 -2.90
N LEU A 123 -9.99 19.75 -1.74
CA LEU A 123 -10.24 21.10 -1.24
C LEU A 123 -8.91 21.73 -0.81
N THR A 124 -8.53 22.81 -1.48
CA THR A 124 -7.41 23.65 -1.08
C THR A 124 -7.66 24.23 0.32
N GLY A 125 -6.60 24.53 1.08
CA GLY A 125 -6.72 25.07 2.45
C GLY A 125 -7.60 26.34 2.56
N ARG A 126 -7.65 27.14 1.49
CA ARG A 126 -8.55 28.30 1.38
C ARG A 126 -10.01 27.91 1.22
N GLU A 127 -10.31 26.85 0.48
CA GLU A 127 -11.67 26.35 0.32
C GLU A 127 -12.19 25.77 1.63
N LYS A 128 -11.33 25.08 2.41
CA LYS A 128 -11.67 24.60 3.75
C LYS A 128 -12.04 25.74 4.71
N GLU A 129 -11.25 26.83 4.72
CA GLU A 129 -11.54 28.01 5.55
C GLU A 129 -12.86 28.72 5.16
N LEU A 130 -13.16 28.80 3.86
CA LEU A 130 -14.41 29.40 3.38
C LEU A 130 -15.64 28.54 3.73
N ILE A 131 -15.51 27.21 3.70
CA ILE A 131 -16.56 26.29 4.13
C ILE A 131 -16.78 26.40 5.63
N ASP A 132 -15.73 26.41 6.44
CA ASP A 132 -15.83 26.55 7.89
C ASP A 132 -16.51 27.86 8.29
N LYS A 133 -16.16 28.97 7.62
CA LYS A 133 -16.79 30.28 7.82
C LYS A 133 -18.26 30.30 7.38
N ALA A 134 -18.59 29.60 6.30
CA ALA A 134 -19.97 29.47 5.83
C ALA A 134 -20.82 28.61 6.78
N ILE A 135 -20.25 27.53 7.32
CA ILE A 135 -20.90 26.67 8.32
C ILE A 135 -21.14 27.46 9.61
N GLU A 136 -20.14 28.22 10.09
CA GLU A 136 -20.26 29.02 11.31
C GLU A 136 -21.30 30.13 11.17
N SER A 137 -21.34 30.81 10.02
CA SER A 137 -22.36 31.82 9.68
C SER A 137 -23.78 31.23 9.54
N SER A 138 -23.89 29.94 9.22
CA SER A 138 -25.19 29.26 9.04
C SER A 138 -25.79 28.68 10.31
N LYS A 139 -25.07 28.66 11.45
CA LYS A 139 -25.55 28.10 12.71
C LYS A 139 -26.76 28.83 13.30
N ASP A 140 -26.98 30.08 12.91
CA ASP A 140 -28.07 30.93 13.42
C ASP A 140 -29.28 31.03 12.49
N GLU A 141 -29.29 30.34 11.33
CA GLU A 141 -30.41 30.36 10.37
C GLU A 141 -31.04 28.97 10.19
N GLU A 142 -32.37 28.87 10.33
CA GLU A 142 -33.14 27.61 10.22
C GLU A 142 -33.28 27.05 8.79
N ASN A 143 -32.69 27.70 7.78
CA ASN A 143 -32.82 27.28 6.38
C ASN A 143 -31.56 26.58 5.84
N PRO A 144 -31.69 25.39 5.22
CA PRO A 144 -30.55 24.71 4.63
C PRO A 144 -30.00 25.49 3.43
N LYS A 145 -28.75 25.98 3.54
CA LYS A 145 -28.02 26.59 2.43
C LYS A 145 -27.19 25.54 1.71
N VAL A 146 -27.30 25.50 0.37
CA VAL A 146 -26.49 24.62 -0.47
C VAL A 146 -25.20 25.34 -0.85
N ILE A 147 -24.06 24.81 -0.43
CA ILE A 147 -22.74 25.31 -0.84
C ILE A 147 -22.37 24.61 -2.15
N VAL A 148 -22.46 25.34 -3.27
CA VAL A 148 -22.03 24.83 -4.58
C VAL A 148 -20.60 25.30 -4.83
N ILE A 149 -19.65 24.36 -4.77
CA ILE A 149 -18.26 24.62 -5.13
C ILE A 149 -18.13 24.36 -6.63
N LYS A 150 -17.77 25.41 -7.38
CA LYS A 150 -17.45 25.24 -8.80
C LYS A 150 -16.01 24.78 -8.89
N GLN A 151 -15.83 23.48 -9.09
CA GLN A 151 -14.52 22.89 -9.31
C GLN A 151 -14.03 23.33 -10.69
N GLU A 152 -13.23 24.38 -10.72
CA GLU A 152 -12.49 24.74 -11.93
C GLU A 152 -11.47 23.62 -12.17
N GLN A 153 -11.71 22.80 -13.20
CA GLN A 153 -10.65 22.02 -13.81
C GLN A 153 -9.51 23.00 -14.11
N GLN A 154 -8.33 22.71 -13.58
CA GLN A 154 -7.12 23.52 -13.74
C GLN A 154 -7.06 24.09 -15.16
N PRO A 155 -6.80 25.40 -15.34
CA PRO A 155 -6.52 25.94 -16.66
C PRO A 155 -5.29 25.22 -17.18
N GLN A 156 -5.49 24.33 -18.16
CA GLN A 156 -4.42 23.87 -19.02
C GLN A 156 -3.76 25.13 -19.56
N LYS A 157 -2.48 25.31 -19.23
CA LYS A 157 -1.66 26.40 -19.76
C LYS A 157 -1.89 26.46 -21.27
N GLU A 158 -2.48 27.56 -21.72
CA GLU A 158 -2.51 27.96 -23.12
C GLU A 158 -1.06 27.97 -23.60
N LYS A 159 -0.68 26.95 -24.38
CA LYS A 159 0.49 27.01 -25.23
C LYS A 159 0.06 27.85 -26.44
N ASP A 160 0.68 29.01 -26.54
CA ASP A 160 0.61 29.90 -27.69
C ASP A 160 0.86 29.15 -29.01
N ASN A 161 0.11 29.54 -30.03
CA ASN A 161 -0.09 28.89 -31.31
C ASN A 161 1.18 28.81 -32.16
N GLN A 162 1.55 27.62 -32.60
CA GLN A 162 2.02 27.38 -33.98
C GLN A 162 1.25 26.19 -34.57
N GLN A 163 0.23 26.52 -35.38
CA GLN A 163 -0.40 25.68 -36.42
C GLN A 163 0.68 25.02 -37.31
N GLU A 164 0.57 23.86 -37.96
CA GLU A 164 -0.45 22.86 -38.29
C GLU A 164 0.36 21.64 -38.79
N GLU A 165 0.00 20.37 -38.57
CA GLU A 165 -0.90 19.60 -39.45
C GLU A 165 -1.38 18.35 -38.70
N ARG A 166 -2.71 18.16 -38.64
CA ARG A 166 -3.36 16.95 -38.13
C ARG A 166 -3.78 16.09 -39.33
N THR A 167 -3.32 14.84 -39.38
CA THR A 167 -4.00 13.78 -40.13
C THR A 167 -4.82 12.93 -39.14
N PRO A 168 -6.13 12.73 -39.38
CA PRO A 168 -7.01 11.94 -38.50
C PRO A 168 -6.97 10.45 -38.88
N TYR A 169 -7.72 9.62 -38.14
CA TYR A 169 -7.92 8.15 -38.25
C TYR A 169 -6.98 7.34 -37.34
N TYR A 170 -7.44 6.49 -36.40
CA TYR A 170 -8.64 5.65 -36.38
C TYR A 170 -9.17 5.53 -34.93
N ALA A 171 -10.44 5.86 -34.72
CA ALA A 171 -11.20 5.41 -33.56
C ALA A 171 -11.60 3.94 -33.80
N TYR A 172 -11.38 3.09 -32.80
CA TYR A 172 -11.77 1.68 -32.82
C TYR A 172 -13.30 1.55 -32.91
N PRO A 173 -13.87 0.90 -33.94
CA PRO A 173 -15.32 0.71 -34.04
C PRO A 173 -15.79 -0.48 -33.17
N PRO A 174 -17.03 -0.45 -32.66
CA PRO A 174 -17.56 -1.52 -31.81
C PRO A 174 -18.25 -2.63 -32.63
N GLY A 175 -17.94 -3.89 -32.28
CA GLY A 175 -18.86 -5.03 -32.24
C GLY A 175 -19.17 -5.81 -33.54
N TYR A 176 -19.07 -7.15 -33.40
CA TYR A 176 -19.67 -8.23 -34.23
C TYR A 176 -18.96 -8.46 -35.58
N ASP A 177 -18.64 -9.67 -36.04
CA ASP A 177 -19.34 -10.95 -35.99
C ASP A 177 -18.37 -12.16 -35.98
N TYR A 178 -18.91 -13.29 -35.51
CA TYR A 178 -18.35 -14.64 -35.65
C TYR A 178 -18.17 -15.04 -37.13
N TYR A 179 -17.21 -15.96 -37.34
CA TYR A 179 -17.03 -16.93 -38.43
C TYR A 179 -15.83 -16.73 -39.38
N ASP A 180 -15.19 -17.88 -39.56
CA ASP A 180 -14.36 -18.39 -40.65
C ASP A 180 -12.86 -18.03 -40.64
N ASP A 181 -11.97 -18.96 -40.28
CA ASP A 181 -11.61 -20.25 -40.92
C ASP A 181 -10.47 -20.08 -41.96
N TYR A 182 -9.39 -20.86 -41.75
CA TYR A 182 -8.23 -21.15 -42.63
C TYR A 182 -7.30 -19.94 -42.91
N TYR A 183 -5.99 -19.97 -42.67
CA TYR A 183 -5.01 -20.99 -43.02
C TYR A 183 -3.83 -20.95 -42.04
N GLU A 184 -3.50 -22.11 -41.50
CA GLU A 184 -2.27 -22.44 -40.78
C GLU A 184 -1.32 -23.03 -41.83
N ASP A 185 -0.36 -22.23 -42.30
CA ASP A 185 0.68 -22.70 -43.21
C ASP A 185 2.04 -22.14 -42.76
N GLU A 186 2.89 -23.07 -42.30
CA GLU A 186 4.31 -23.26 -42.68
C GLU A 186 5.31 -22.12 -42.32
N TYR A 187 6.48 -22.37 -41.72
CA TYR A 187 7.49 -23.39 -42.04
C TYR A 187 8.32 -23.79 -40.81
N GLU A 188 8.47 -25.10 -40.60
CA GLU A 188 9.61 -25.71 -39.90
C GLU A 188 10.79 -25.72 -40.88
N ASP A 189 11.93 -25.14 -40.50
CA ASP A 189 13.18 -25.35 -41.23
C ASP A 189 14.29 -25.75 -40.24
N GLU A 190 14.92 -26.84 -40.64
CA GLU A 190 15.89 -27.71 -39.98
C GLU A 190 17.28 -27.03 -39.88
N GLU A 191 18.00 -27.27 -38.78
CA GLU A 191 19.47 -27.25 -38.80
C GLU A 191 19.98 -28.56 -38.18
N ASP A 192 20.25 -29.52 -39.06
CA ASP A 192 21.18 -30.64 -38.84
C ASP A 192 22.62 -30.11 -38.74
N GLU A 193 23.42 -30.65 -37.83
CA GLU A 193 24.82 -30.99 -38.15
C GLU A 193 25.33 -32.14 -37.27
N GLU A 194 25.99 -33.08 -37.95
CA GLU A 194 26.34 -34.45 -37.58
C GLU A 194 27.67 -34.59 -36.78
N GLU A 195 27.85 -35.80 -36.21
CA GLU A 195 29.06 -36.47 -35.67
C GLU A 195 29.77 -35.96 -34.40
#